data_AF-A0A9D8FKQ7-F1
#
_entry.id   AF-A0A9D8FKQ7-F1
#
_cell.length_a   1.000
_cell.length_b   1.000
_cell.length_c   1.000
_cell.angle_alpha   90.00
_cell.angle_beta   90.00
_cell.angle_gamma   90.00
#
_symmetry.space_group_name_H-M   'P 1'
#
loop_
_entity.id
_entity.type
_entity.pdbx_description
1 polymer ?
#
loop_
_entity_poly.entity_id
_entity_poly.type
_entity_poly.pdbx_seq_one_letter_code
_entity_poly.pdbx_strand_id
1 'polypeptide(L)'
;MRILNFIIASWVLLFFIGCSEPAEKSIHPKEWLTVGSNNSHMEKIAVSGIAGCKSCHGGPEYNDYFGGTSSISCYDCHEGGPSGHPAWSLWMDKNAENFHGKAMDTRGKDDCKKCHGEKLDGGVADLSCQLCHET
;
A
#
# COMPACT_ATOMS: atom_id res chain seq x y z
N MET A 1 -22.90 1.88 64.12
CA MET A 1 -23.31 1.17 62.90
C MET A 1 -23.86 2.12 61.82
N ARG A 2 -23.21 3.27 61.58
CA ARG A 2 -23.67 4.31 60.63
C ARG A 2 -22.54 5.01 59.85
N ILE A 3 -21.30 4.53 60.01
CA ILE A 3 -20.10 5.11 59.38
C ILE A 3 -19.52 4.16 58.32
N LEU A 4 -19.94 2.88 58.33
CA LEU A 4 -19.44 1.86 57.40
C LEU A 4 -20.09 1.92 56.00
N ASN A 5 -21.19 2.68 55.84
CA ASN A 5 -21.91 2.79 54.56
C ASN A 5 -21.43 3.93 53.66
N PHE A 6 -20.53 4.80 54.13
CA PHE A 6 -20.03 5.92 53.32
C PHE A 6 -18.75 5.61 52.53
N ILE A 7 -18.03 4.53 52.87
CA ILE A 7 -16.76 4.20 52.21
C ILE A 7 -16.97 3.32 50.97
N ILE A 8 -18.08 2.58 50.89
CA ILE A 8 -18.37 1.68 49.76
C ILE A 8 -18.96 2.43 48.55
N ALA A 9 -19.56 3.62 48.76
CA ALA A 9 -20.12 4.42 47.68
C ALA A 9 -19.08 5.18 46.84
N SER A 10 -17.83 5.30 47.30
CA SER A 10 -16.78 6.09 46.61
C SER A 10 -15.87 5.27 45.70
N TRP A 11 -16.03 3.94 45.65
CA TRP A 11 -15.18 3.04 44.85
C TRP A 11 -15.88 2.49 43.59
N VAL A 12 -17.04 3.04 43.22
CA VAL A 12 -17.75 2.69 41.97
C VAL A 12 -17.55 3.76 40.89
N LEU A 13 -16.95 4.91 41.23
CA LEU A 13 -16.87 6.08 40.32
C LEU A 13 -15.52 6.28 39.59
N LEU A 14 -14.62 5.29 39.59
CA LEU A 14 -13.30 5.43 38.95
C LEU A 14 -13.05 4.49 37.75
N PHE A 15 -14.06 3.76 37.28
CA PHE A 15 -13.88 2.78 36.18
C PHE A 15 -14.34 3.22 34.79
N PHE A 16 -14.82 4.47 34.60
CA PHE A 16 -15.42 4.89 33.32
C PHE A 16 -14.72 6.07 32.60
N ILE A 17 -13.55 6.54 33.06
CA ILE A 17 -12.84 7.66 32.40
C ILE A 17 -11.63 7.17 31.57
N GLY A 18 -11.49 5.86 31.38
CA GLY A 18 -10.44 5.30 30.52
C GLY A 18 -10.96 5.04 29.10
N CYS A 19 -10.54 5.89 28.16
CA CYS A 19 -10.71 5.77 26.69
C CYS A 19 -11.90 6.53 26.08
N SER A 20 -11.91 7.87 26.19
CA SER A 20 -12.86 8.75 25.48
C SER A 20 -12.36 9.26 24.12
N GLU A 21 -11.19 8.85 23.64
CA GLU A 21 -10.66 9.32 22.36
C GLU A 21 -10.34 8.12 21.44
N PRO A 22 -10.93 8.03 20.24
CA PRO A 22 -10.38 7.16 19.22
C PRO A 22 -8.99 7.72 18.89
N ALA A 23 -7.95 6.96 19.23
CA ALA A 23 -6.64 7.24 18.67
C ALA A 23 -6.78 7.04 17.16
N GLU A 24 -6.88 8.14 16.40
CA GLU A 24 -6.68 8.11 14.95
C GLU A 24 -5.18 7.88 14.71
N LYS A 25 -4.74 6.67 15.04
CA LYS A 25 -3.37 6.24 14.80
C LYS A 25 -3.32 5.90 13.33
N SER A 26 -2.73 6.80 12.54
CA SER A 26 -2.36 6.49 11.16
C SER A 26 -1.67 5.12 11.15
N ILE A 27 -2.25 4.17 10.40
CA ILE A 27 -1.72 2.81 10.26
C ILE A 27 -0.39 2.84 9.49
N HIS A 28 -0.15 3.90 8.70
CA HIS A 28 1.07 4.11 7.94
C HIS A 28 1.94 5.25 8.53
N PRO A 29 3.25 5.25 8.26
CA PRO A 29 4.15 6.34 8.66
C PRO A 29 3.74 7.70 8.08
N LYS A 30 4.25 8.79 8.66
CA LYS A 30 3.94 10.16 8.20
C LYS A 30 4.40 10.41 6.76
N GLU A 31 5.51 9.79 6.35
CA GLU A 31 6.09 9.97 5.01
C GLU A 31 5.51 9.00 3.96
N TRP A 32 4.40 8.32 4.25
CA TRP A 32 3.80 7.29 3.39
C TRP A 32 3.51 7.75 1.95
N LEU A 33 3.10 9.02 1.79
CA LEU A 33 2.80 9.64 0.50
C LEU A 33 3.96 10.49 -0.04
N THR A 34 5.11 10.51 0.63
CA THR A 34 6.28 11.29 0.21
C THR A 34 7.11 10.50 -0.80
N VAL A 35 7.10 10.94 -2.06
CA VAL A 35 7.91 10.33 -3.14
C VAL A 35 9.40 10.36 -2.75
N GLY A 36 10.07 9.21 -2.89
CA GLY A 36 11.50 9.05 -2.59
C GLY A 36 11.83 8.89 -1.09
N SER A 37 10.83 8.87 -0.21
CA SER A 37 11.06 8.52 1.20
C SER A 37 11.26 7.02 1.37
N ASN A 38 12.21 6.64 2.23
CA ASN A 38 12.43 5.25 2.70
C ASN A 38 11.21 4.66 3.41
N ASN A 39 10.28 5.51 3.87
CA ASN A 39 9.03 5.11 4.52
C ASN A 39 7.79 5.25 3.60
N SER A 40 8.00 5.49 2.30
CA SER A 40 6.91 5.62 1.34
C SER A 40 6.26 4.27 1.05
N HIS A 41 5.01 4.31 0.57
CA HIS A 41 4.32 3.10 0.13
C HIS A 41 5.03 2.40 -1.03
N MET A 42 5.71 3.15 -1.90
CA MET A 42 6.44 2.56 -3.02
C MET A 42 7.63 1.72 -2.53
N GLU A 43 8.39 2.22 -1.56
CA GLU A 43 9.48 1.45 -0.93
C GLU A 43 8.95 0.20 -0.22
N LYS A 44 7.78 0.32 0.44
CA LYS A 44 7.14 -0.85 1.05
C LYS A 44 6.72 -1.89 0.00
N ILE A 45 6.14 -1.46 -1.12
CA ILE A 45 5.72 -2.33 -2.23
C ILE A 45 6.93 -3.03 -2.86
N ALA A 46 8.04 -2.33 -3.08
CA ALA A 46 9.26 -2.93 -3.64
C ALA A 46 9.81 -4.08 -2.78
N VAL A 47 9.59 -4.03 -1.46
CA VAL A 47 10.08 -5.06 -0.52
C VAL A 47 9.08 -6.20 -0.32
N SER A 48 7.79 -5.91 -0.13
CA SER A 48 6.79 -6.92 0.26
C SER A 48 5.76 -7.28 -0.81
N GLY A 49 5.78 -6.59 -1.95
CA GLY A 49 4.66 -6.60 -2.88
C GLY A 49 3.39 -6.00 -2.28
N ILE A 50 2.26 -6.24 -2.95
CA ILE A 50 0.95 -5.65 -2.64
C ILE A 50 -0.03 -6.59 -1.94
N ALA A 51 0.27 -7.90 -1.88
CA ALA A 51 -0.68 -8.91 -1.41
C ALA A 51 -1.22 -8.62 0.01
N GLY A 52 -0.36 -8.15 0.92
CA GLY A 52 -0.76 -7.79 2.29
C GLY A 52 -1.68 -6.57 2.35
N CYS A 53 -1.52 -5.62 1.42
CA CYS A 53 -2.32 -4.39 1.35
C CYS A 53 -3.80 -4.70 1.10
N LYS A 54 -4.08 -5.79 0.38
CA LYS A 54 -5.43 -6.23 0.02
C LYS A 54 -6.34 -6.44 1.23
N SER A 55 -5.78 -6.84 2.38
CA SER A 55 -6.55 -7.06 3.61
C SER A 55 -7.39 -5.85 4.06
N CYS A 56 -6.96 -4.64 3.73
CA CYS A 56 -7.67 -3.39 4.03
C CYS A 56 -8.04 -2.59 2.78
N HIS A 57 -7.19 -2.60 1.75
CA HIS A 57 -7.36 -1.82 0.53
C HIS A 57 -8.08 -2.58 -0.60
N GLY A 58 -8.24 -3.90 -0.46
CA GLY A 58 -9.05 -4.73 -1.34
C GLY A 58 -10.44 -4.94 -0.77
N GLY A 59 -11.39 -5.11 -1.67
CA GLY A 59 -12.74 -5.55 -1.36
C GLY A 59 -12.87 -7.08 -1.38
N PRO A 60 -14.12 -7.58 -1.39
CA PRO A 60 -14.40 -9.00 -1.42
C PRO A 60 -14.12 -9.65 -2.78
N GLU A 61 -13.91 -8.88 -3.85
CA GLU A 61 -13.63 -9.43 -5.17
C GLU A 61 -12.15 -9.85 -5.31
N TYR A 62 -11.87 -10.80 -6.19
CA TYR A 62 -10.50 -11.26 -6.40
C TYR A 62 -9.70 -10.16 -7.14
N ASN A 63 -8.45 -9.90 -6.72
CA ASN A 63 -7.57 -8.86 -7.28
C ASN A 63 -8.05 -7.39 -7.25
N ASP A 64 -9.02 -7.04 -6.40
CA ASP A 64 -9.41 -5.64 -6.24
C ASP A 64 -8.47 -4.88 -5.28
N TYR A 65 -8.26 -3.60 -5.59
CA TYR A 65 -7.59 -2.62 -4.72
C TYR A 65 -8.41 -1.32 -4.73
N PHE A 66 -9.74 -1.47 -4.71
CA PHE A 66 -10.74 -0.40 -4.82
C PHE A 66 -11.13 0.23 -3.47
N GLY A 67 -10.33 0.01 -2.43
CA GLY A 67 -10.43 0.72 -1.16
C GLY A 67 -10.89 -0.11 0.02
N GLY A 68 -11.67 -1.17 -0.20
CA GLY A 68 -12.02 -2.13 0.86
C GLY A 68 -12.52 -1.47 2.16
N THR A 69 -12.02 -1.93 3.30
CA THR A 69 -12.32 -1.34 4.62
C THR A 69 -11.55 -0.05 4.88
N SER A 70 -10.46 0.21 4.17
CA SER A 70 -9.69 1.47 4.28
C SER A 70 -10.38 2.65 3.61
N SER A 71 -11.28 2.40 2.66
CA SER A 71 -11.89 3.39 1.76
C SER A 71 -10.88 4.18 0.89
N ILE A 72 -9.64 3.71 0.76
CA ILE A 72 -8.60 4.33 -0.08
C ILE A 72 -8.21 3.38 -1.21
N SER A 73 -8.64 3.69 -2.43
CA SER A 73 -8.35 2.91 -3.62
C SER A 73 -7.01 3.30 -4.22
N CYS A 74 -6.24 2.33 -4.74
CA CYS A 74 -5.05 2.64 -5.54
C CYS A 74 -5.41 3.52 -6.75
N TYR A 75 -6.61 3.32 -7.29
CA TYR A 75 -7.11 4.02 -8.48
C TYR A 75 -7.51 5.47 -8.23
N ASP A 76 -7.63 5.90 -6.97
CA ASP A 76 -7.93 7.29 -6.64
C ASP A 76 -6.76 8.22 -6.97
N CYS A 77 -5.53 7.69 -6.93
CA CYS A 77 -4.30 8.44 -7.20
C CYS A 77 -3.51 7.90 -8.41
N HIS A 78 -3.60 6.61 -8.70
CA HIS A 78 -2.84 5.95 -9.76
C HIS A 78 -3.78 5.32 -10.79
N GLU A 79 -3.82 5.88 -12.00
CA GLU A 79 -4.64 5.35 -13.09
C GLU A 79 -4.28 3.89 -13.45
N GLY A 80 -3.00 3.51 -13.32
CA GLY A 80 -2.53 2.13 -13.48
C GLY A 80 -2.78 1.22 -12.27
N GLY A 81 -3.55 1.70 -11.29
CA GLY A 81 -3.89 0.96 -10.09
C GLY A 81 -2.66 0.52 -9.29
N PRO A 82 -2.63 -0.72 -8.78
CA PRO A 82 -1.57 -1.20 -7.88
C PRO A 82 -0.28 -1.61 -8.61
N SER A 83 -0.19 -1.43 -9.93
CA SER A 83 0.95 -1.92 -10.74
C SER A 83 2.26 -1.16 -10.51
N GLY A 84 2.21 0.06 -9.97
CA GLY A 84 3.37 0.96 -9.90
C GLY A 84 3.80 1.54 -11.27
N HIS A 85 3.03 1.25 -12.32
CA HIS A 85 3.20 1.79 -13.67
C HIS A 85 1.98 2.63 -14.06
N PRO A 86 2.08 3.45 -15.12
CA PRO A 86 0.91 4.05 -15.73
C PRO A 86 -0.12 3.00 -16.18
N ALA A 87 -1.31 3.46 -16.57
CA ALA A 87 -2.34 2.59 -17.13
C ALA A 87 -1.78 1.71 -18.25
N TRP A 88 -2.18 0.43 -18.27
CA TRP A 88 -1.66 -0.57 -19.22
C TRP A 88 -1.79 -0.12 -20.68
N SER A 89 -2.90 0.54 -21.03
CA SER A 89 -3.16 1.09 -22.37
C SER A 89 -2.11 2.08 -22.83
N LEU A 90 -1.50 2.84 -21.91
CA LEU A 90 -0.43 3.78 -22.20
C LEU A 90 0.94 3.11 -22.07
N TRP A 91 1.13 2.30 -21.03
CA TRP A 91 2.40 1.64 -20.75
C TRP A 91 2.83 0.70 -21.88
N MET A 92 1.88 0.05 -22.55
CA MET A 92 2.19 -0.89 -23.64
C MET A 92 2.01 -0.31 -25.05
N ASP A 93 1.57 0.95 -25.18
CA ASP A 93 1.51 1.61 -26.50
C ASP A 93 2.88 2.17 -26.87
N LYS A 94 3.48 1.62 -27.93
CA LYS A 94 4.78 2.06 -28.48
C LYS A 94 4.85 3.55 -28.85
N ASN A 95 3.71 4.18 -29.12
CA ASN A 95 3.62 5.58 -29.48
C ASN A 95 3.48 6.50 -28.27
N ALA A 96 3.10 5.96 -27.11
CA ALA A 96 2.93 6.75 -25.90
C ALA A 96 4.26 7.31 -25.40
N GLU A 97 4.19 8.45 -24.70
CA GLU A 97 5.36 9.09 -24.09
C GLU A 97 5.98 8.20 -23.01
N ASN A 98 5.12 7.58 -22.21
CA ASN A 98 5.44 6.68 -21.11
C ASN A 98 5.47 5.21 -21.52
N PHE A 99 5.69 4.90 -22.80
CA PHE A 99 5.85 3.51 -23.26
C PHE A 99 6.93 2.77 -22.46
N HIS A 100 6.62 1.55 -22.03
CA HIS A 100 7.51 0.58 -21.37
C HIS A 100 8.92 0.62 -21.96
N GLY A 101 9.06 0.44 -23.27
CA GLY A 101 10.38 0.36 -23.90
C GLY A 101 11.22 1.63 -23.69
N LYS A 102 10.60 2.82 -23.75
CA LYS A 102 11.28 4.10 -23.49
C LYS A 102 11.63 4.27 -22.01
N ALA A 103 10.82 3.73 -21.12
CA ALA A 103 11.12 3.76 -19.69
C ALA A 103 12.39 2.96 -19.35
N MET A 104 12.65 1.87 -20.06
CA MET A 104 13.91 1.12 -19.92
C MET A 104 15.12 1.97 -20.32
N ASP A 105 15.03 2.72 -21.41
CA ASP A 105 16.11 3.61 -21.87
C ASP A 105 16.40 4.75 -20.90
N THR A 106 15.37 5.28 -20.24
CA THR A 106 15.47 6.47 -19.38
C THR A 106 15.83 6.13 -17.93
N ARG A 107 15.32 5.02 -17.38
CA ARG A 107 15.52 4.62 -15.98
C ARG A 107 16.60 3.56 -15.80
N GLY A 108 16.87 2.78 -16.85
CA GLY A 108 17.79 1.65 -16.82
C GLY A 108 17.22 0.43 -16.09
N LYS A 109 17.89 -0.72 -16.30
CA LYS A 109 17.46 -2.02 -15.75
C LYS A 109 17.44 -2.06 -14.23
N ASP A 110 18.32 -1.31 -13.56
CA ASP A 110 18.46 -1.36 -12.11
C ASP A 110 17.22 -0.80 -11.39
N ASP A 111 16.50 0.15 -12.00
CA ASP A 111 15.22 0.60 -11.46
C ASP A 111 14.15 -0.49 -11.56
N CYS A 112 14.11 -1.23 -12.68
CA CYS A 112 13.16 -2.32 -12.89
C CYS A 112 13.39 -3.49 -11.92
N LYS A 113 14.65 -3.80 -11.60
CA LYS A 113 15.00 -4.90 -10.68
C LYS A 113 14.41 -4.76 -9.29
N LYS A 114 14.14 -3.52 -8.84
CA LYS A 114 13.52 -3.24 -7.53
C LYS A 114 12.23 -4.02 -7.32
N CYS A 115 11.44 -4.21 -8.39
CA CYS A 115 10.18 -4.95 -8.32
C CYS A 115 10.23 -6.28 -9.10
N HIS A 116 10.93 -6.30 -10.24
CA HIS A 116 10.95 -7.46 -11.15
C HIS A 116 12.06 -8.49 -10.82
N GLY A 117 12.83 -8.26 -9.76
CA GLY A 117 13.91 -9.14 -9.31
C GLY A 117 15.22 -8.88 -10.05
N GLU A 118 16.33 -9.33 -9.47
CA GLU A 118 17.69 -9.10 -9.99
C GLU A 118 17.89 -9.61 -11.43
N LYS A 119 17.19 -10.69 -11.78
CA LYS A 119 17.22 -11.31 -13.11
C LYS A 119 16.08 -10.87 -14.01
N LEU A 120 15.22 -9.96 -13.54
CA LEU A 120 14.00 -9.53 -14.23
C LEU A 120 13.06 -10.72 -14.55
N ASP A 121 13.03 -11.70 -13.66
CA ASP A 121 12.31 -12.97 -13.77
C ASP A 121 10.97 -12.99 -13.01
N GLY A 122 10.56 -11.85 -12.45
CA GLY A 122 9.24 -11.66 -11.84
C GLY A 122 9.30 -10.92 -10.52
N GLY A 123 10.26 -11.24 -9.67
CA GLY A 123 10.43 -10.61 -8.36
C GLY A 123 9.12 -10.53 -7.55
N VAL A 124 8.88 -9.40 -6.89
CA VAL A 124 7.62 -9.12 -6.18
C VAL A 124 6.49 -8.69 -7.12
N ALA A 125 6.81 -8.30 -8.37
CA ALA A 125 5.84 -7.92 -9.39
C ALA A 125 5.17 -9.12 -10.08
N ASP A 126 5.73 -10.33 -9.92
CA ASP A 126 5.28 -11.57 -10.55
C ASP A 126 5.13 -11.47 -12.09
N LEU A 127 5.98 -10.65 -12.72
CA LEU A 127 5.97 -10.44 -14.17
C LEU A 127 7.41 -10.45 -14.74
N SER A 128 7.73 -11.50 -15.51
CA SER A 128 9.04 -11.69 -16.13
C SER A 128 9.13 -10.97 -17.48
N CYS A 129 10.32 -10.42 -17.80
CA CYS A 129 10.60 -9.90 -19.14
C CYS A 129 10.43 -10.96 -20.23
N GLN A 130 10.69 -12.23 -19.90
CA GLN A 130 10.62 -13.35 -20.83
C GLN A 130 9.19 -13.65 -21.29
N LEU A 131 8.17 -13.11 -20.62
CA LEU A 131 6.78 -13.26 -21.04
C LEU A 131 6.52 -12.71 -22.45
N CYS A 132 7.27 -11.68 -22.86
CA CYS A 132 7.12 -11.05 -24.18
C CYS A 132 8.43 -10.92 -24.96
N HIS A 133 9.57 -10.98 -24.28
CA HIS A 133 10.90 -10.94 -24.88
C HIS A 133 11.55 -12.32 -24.82
N GLU A 134 10.96 -13.28 -25.52
CA GLU A 134 11.57 -14.58 -25.77
C GLU A 134 12.84 -14.36 -26.61
N THR A 135 13.96 -14.93 -26.14
CA THR A 135 15.25 -14.93 -26.85
C THR A 135 15.29 -16.02 -27.91
#